data_AF-A0AAV0XRI5-F1
#
_entry.id   AF-A0AAV0XRI5-F1
#
_cell.length_a   1.000
_cell.length_b   1.000
_cell.length_c   1.000
_cell.angle_alpha   90.00
_cell.angle_beta   90.00
_cell.angle_gamma   90.00
#
_symmetry.space_group_name_H-M   'P 1'
#
loop_
_entity.id
_entity.type
_entity.pdbx_description
1 polymer ?
#
loop_
_entity_poly.entity_id
_entity_poly.type
_entity_poly.pdbx_seq_one_letter_code
_entity_poly.pdbx_strand_id
1 'polypeptide(L)'
;MTRCRVKLYQNTVQCFKCQRYGHTATRCNQAESTCKHCAGPHDSRECSDKSNKKCANCKLAHQASSSVCKAKEQALRSLLRRTDFGQQ
;
A
#
# COMPACT_ATOMS: atom_id res chain seq x y z
N MET A 1 -24.49 12.31 28.34
CA MET A 1 -24.25 11.87 26.96
C MET A 1 -22.84 11.29 26.86
N THR A 2 -22.72 9.96 26.86
CA THR A 2 -21.41 9.28 26.83
C THR A 2 -20.95 9.15 25.38
N ARG A 3 -19.88 9.85 25.00
CA ARG A 3 -19.29 9.75 23.65
C ARG A 3 -18.63 8.38 23.50
N CYS A 4 -19.11 7.55 22.57
CA CYS A 4 -18.44 6.31 22.20
C CYS A 4 -17.15 6.65 21.43
N ARG A 5 -15.99 6.15 21.91
CA ARG A 5 -14.70 6.34 21.22
C ARG A 5 -14.58 5.34 20.08
N VAL A 6 -14.98 5.75 18.88
CA VAL A 6 -14.79 4.96 17.66
C VAL A 6 -13.44 5.30 17.03
N LYS A 7 -12.62 4.28 16.73
CA LYS A 7 -11.44 4.43 15.87
C LYS A 7 -11.77 3.98 14.46
N LEU A 8 -11.45 4.81 13.48
CA LEU A 8 -11.58 4.46 12.07
C LEU A 8 -10.58 3.35 11.70
N TYR A 9 -11.04 2.32 11.01
CA TYR A 9 -10.16 1.32 10.42
C TYR A 9 -9.52 1.88 9.15
N GLN A 10 -8.28 2.36 9.30
CA GLN A 10 -7.57 3.14 8.28
C GLN A 10 -6.62 2.27 7.44
N ASN A 11 -7.14 1.32 6.68
CA ASN A 11 -6.33 0.53 5.75
C ASN A 11 -6.58 0.95 4.29
N THR A 12 -5.51 1.03 3.50
CA THR A 12 -5.57 1.30 2.07
C THR A 12 -5.36 0.02 1.28
N VAL A 13 -6.12 -0.18 0.21
CA VAL A 13 -5.97 -1.34 -0.67
C VAL A 13 -4.60 -1.26 -1.34
N GLN A 14 -3.78 -2.30 -1.18
CA GLN A 14 -2.51 -2.45 -1.87
C GLN A 14 -2.60 -3.58 -2.89
N CYS A 15 -2.21 -3.29 -4.13
CA CYS A 15 -2.21 -4.27 -5.20
C CYS A 15 -1.05 -5.27 -5.00
N PHE A 16 -1.35 -6.56 -4.89
CA PHE A 16 -0.32 -7.59 -4.76
C PHE A 16 0.51 -7.80 -6.05
N LYS A 17 0.02 -7.33 -7.20
CA LYS A 17 0.73 -7.43 -8.48
C LYS A 17 1.74 -6.31 -8.67
N CYS A 18 1.33 -5.04 -8.59
CA CYS A 18 2.22 -3.89 -8.84
C CYS A 18 2.65 -3.12 -7.57
N GLN A 19 2.21 -3.55 -6.39
CA GLN A 19 2.47 -2.93 -5.08
C GLN A 19 1.92 -1.51 -4.88
N ARG A 20 1.26 -0.92 -5.88
CA ARG A 20 0.60 0.41 -5.82
C ARG A 20 -0.68 0.36 -4.97
N TYR A 21 -1.14 1.53 -4.54
CA TYR A 21 -2.34 1.67 -3.72
C TYR A 21 -3.60 1.97 -4.56
N GLY A 22 -4.77 1.60 -4.03
CA GLY A 22 -6.09 1.97 -4.56
C GLY A 22 -6.78 0.93 -5.44
N HIS A 23 -6.14 -0.22 -5.73
CA HIS A 23 -6.76 -1.31 -6.48
C HIS A 23 -6.20 -2.68 -6.06
N THR A 24 -6.97 -3.74 -6.32
CA THR A 24 -6.57 -5.13 -6.08
C THR A 24 -5.84 -5.71 -7.30
N ALA A 25 -5.18 -6.85 -7.13
CA ALA A 25 -4.48 -7.54 -8.21
C ALA A 25 -5.40 -7.91 -9.40
N THR A 26 -6.67 -8.21 -9.12
CA THR A 26 -7.70 -8.55 -10.14
C THR A 26 -8.02 -7.39 -11.09
N ARG A 27 -7.86 -6.14 -10.65
CA ARG A 27 -8.09 -4.92 -11.45
C ARG A 27 -6.79 -4.27 -11.90
N CYS A 28 -5.68 -5.00 -11.81
CA CYS A 28 -4.37 -4.47 -12.15
C CYS A 28 -4.09 -4.66 -13.65
N ASN A 29 -3.80 -3.57 -14.34
CA ASN A 29 -3.49 -3.58 -15.78
C ASN A 29 -2.01 -3.85 -16.08
N GLN A 30 -1.16 -3.99 -15.05
CA GLN A 30 0.27 -4.23 -15.25
C GLN A 30 0.46 -5.68 -15.70
N ALA A 31 1.24 -5.92 -16.76
CA ALA A 31 1.51 -7.28 -17.25
C ALA A 31 2.40 -8.05 -16.26
N GLU A 32 3.54 -7.44 -15.88
CA GLU A 32 4.51 -8.02 -14.96
C GLU A 32 4.21 -7.70 -13.49
N SER A 33 4.57 -8.62 -12.60
CA SER A 33 4.55 -8.41 -11.15
C SER A 33 5.75 -7.57 -10.69
N THR A 34 5.53 -6.74 -9.69
CA THR A 34 6.58 -5.96 -9.02
C THR A 34 6.86 -6.57 -7.65
N CYS A 35 8.13 -6.87 -7.41
CA CYS A 35 8.57 -7.44 -6.15
C CYS A 35 8.37 -6.46 -4.99
N LYS A 36 7.76 -6.92 -3.89
CA LYS A 36 7.53 -6.11 -2.69
C LYS A 36 8.82 -5.81 -1.91
N HIS A 37 9.88 -6.59 -2.15
CA HIS A 37 11.15 -6.48 -1.46
C HIS A 37 12.10 -5.52 -2.16
N CYS A 38 12.39 -5.73 -3.45
CA CYS A 38 13.43 -4.98 -4.18
C CYS A 38 12.90 -4.07 -5.30
N ALA A 39 11.58 -4.04 -5.52
CA ALA A 39 10.92 -3.30 -6.62
C ALA A 39 11.31 -3.76 -8.05
N GLY A 40 11.87 -4.96 -8.21
CA GLY A 40 12.17 -5.56 -9.52
C GLY A 40 10.93 -6.14 -10.23
N PRO A 41 11.02 -6.41 -11.55
CA PRO A 41 9.95 -7.02 -12.35
C PRO A 41 9.91 -8.54 -12.17
N HIS A 42 9.51 -9.02 -10.99
CA HIS A 42 9.33 -10.45 -10.68
C HIS A 42 8.38 -10.63 -9.49
N ASP A 43 7.92 -11.86 -9.24
CA ASP A 43 7.11 -12.17 -8.06
C ASP A 43 7.95 -12.16 -6.78
N SER A 44 7.35 -11.69 -5.68
CA SER A 44 8.08 -11.57 -4.41
C SER A 44 8.60 -12.91 -3.85
N ARG A 45 8.02 -14.05 -4.28
CA ARG A 45 8.45 -15.39 -3.88
C ARG A 45 9.77 -15.79 -4.51
N GLU A 46 10.04 -15.30 -5.72
CA GLU A 46 11.23 -15.61 -6.54
C GLU A 46 12.37 -14.59 -6.32
N CYS A 47 12.18 -13.63 -5.42
CA CYS A 47 13.16 -12.61 -5.13
C CYS A 47 14.39 -13.20 -4.41
N SER A 48 15.55 -13.17 -5.08
CA SER A 48 16.86 -13.48 -4.51
C SER A 48 17.32 -12.39 -3.52
N ASP A 49 17.03 -11.13 -3.82
CA ASP A 49 17.51 -9.96 -3.06
C ASP A 49 16.58 -9.56 -1.89
N LYS A 50 16.34 -10.47 -0.95
CA LYS A 50 15.46 -10.20 0.21
C LYS A 50 16.06 -9.22 1.23
N SER A 51 17.40 -9.09 1.24
CA SER A 51 18.14 -8.23 2.16
C SER A 51 18.11 -6.76 1.72
N ASN A 52 18.28 -6.50 0.41
CA ASN A 52 18.30 -5.15 -0.13
C ASN A 52 16.86 -4.66 -0.42
N LYS A 53 16.20 -4.18 0.65
CA LYS A 53 14.82 -3.72 0.57
C LYS A 53 14.74 -2.37 -0.15
N LYS A 54 13.91 -2.29 -1.18
CA LYS A 54 13.59 -1.08 -1.93
C LYS A 54 12.08 -1.04 -2.21
N CYS A 55 11.46 0.06 -1.82
CA CYS A 55 10.03 0.24 -2.00
C CYS A 55 9.71 0.63 -3.45
N ALA A 56 8.77 -0.08 -4.09
CA ALA A 56 8.31 0.26 -5.44
C ALA A 56 7.60 1.63 -5.51
N ASN A 57 6.99 2.10 -4.42
CA ASN A 57 6.19 3.33 -4.40
C ASN A 57 7.01 4.59 -4.06
N CYS A 58 7.89 4.52 -3.05
CA CYS A 58 8.67 5.68 -2.59
C CYS A 58 10.18 5.54 -2.81
N LYS A 59 10.65 4.41 -3.34
CA LYS A 59 12.07 4.14 -3.65
C LYS A 59 13.03 4.15 -2.44
N LEU A 60 12.50 4.22 -1.22
CA LEU A 60 13.27 4.16 0.03
C LEU A 60 13.58 2.72 0.47
N ALA A 61 14.52 2.59 1.40
CA ALA A 61 15.07 1.33 1.90
C ALA A 61 14.11 0.56 2.85
N HIS A 62 12.94 0.16 2.35
CA HIS A 62 11.98 -0.67 3.06
C HIS A 62 11.08 -1.44 2.09
N GLN A 63 10.38 -2.46 2.58
CA GLN A 63 9.41 -3.21 1.78
C GLN A 63 8.20 -2.34 1.39
N ALA A 64 7.56 -2.63 0.26
CA ALA A 64 6.44 -1.83 -0.25
C ALA A 64 5.20 -1.84 0.68
N SER A 65 5.05 -2.87 1.52
CA SER A 65 3.96 -3.03 2.49
C SER A 65 4.24 -2.38 3.86
N SER A 66 5.40 -1.73 4.02
CA SER A 66 5.82 -1.15 5.29
C SER A 66 4.85 -0.05 5.77
N SER A 67 4.57 -0.03 7.08
CA SER A 67 3.74 1.01 7.71
C SER A 67 4.37 2.40 7.63
N VAL A 68 5.70 2.49 7.61
CA VAL A 68 6.45 3.75 7.52
C VAL A 68 6.52 4.33 6.10
N CYS A 69 5.91 3.68 5.11
CA CYS A 69 5.95 4.17 3.74
C CYS A 69 5.16 5.47 3.59
N LYS A 70 5.84 6.57 3.22
CA LYS A 70 5.21 7.87 2.94
C LYS A 70 4.11 7.78 1.86
N ALA A 71 4.30 6.92 0.86
CA ALA A 71 3.29 6.72 -0.19
C ALA A 71 2.02 6.03 0.35
N LYS A 72 2.14 5.16 1.36
CA LYS A 72 0.99 4.55 2.06
C LYS A 72 0.22 5.62 2.82
N GLU A 73 0.91 6.51 3.52
CA GLU A 73 0.28 7.63 4.24
C GLU A 73 -0.50 8.53 3.28
N GLN A 74 0.10 8.91 2.15
CA GLN A 74 -0.57 9.72 1.12
C GLN A 74 -1.82 9.03 0.55
N ALA A 75 -1.75 7.72 0.29
CA ALA A 75 -2.89 6.95 -0.16
C ALA A 75 -4.01 6.90 0.88
N LEU A 76 -3.67 6.75 2.16
CA LEU A 76 -4.64 6.78 3.26
C LEU A 76 -5.28 8.17 3.42
N ARG A 77 -4.50 9.25 3.37
CA ARG A 77 -5.03 10.63 3.39
C ARG A 77 -6.03 10.86 2.26
N SER A 78 -5.70 10.36 1.06
CA SER A 78 -6.57 10.47 -0.12
C SER A 78 -7.84 9.61 -0.01
N LEU A 79 -7.78 8.49 0.71
CA LEU A 79 -8.95 7.67 1.02
C LEU A 79 -9.85 8.41 2.02
N LEU A 80 -9.29 8.86 3.14
CA LEU A 80 -10.02 9.58 4.19
C LEU A 80 -10.71 10.85 3.67
N ARG A 81 -10.07 11.59 2.76
CA ARG A 81 -10.69 12.77 2.13
C ARG A 81 -11.94 12.43 1.29
N ARG A 82 -11.99 11.22 0.72
CA ARG A 82 -13.10 10.76 -0.13
C ARG A 82 -14.19 10.05 0.65
N THR A 83 -13.89 9.54 1.84
CA THR A 83 -14.87 8.91 2.70
C THR A 83 -15.76 9.98 3.30
N ASP A 84 -17.03 9.99 2.91
CA ASP A 84 -18.05 10.76 3.62
C ASP A 84 -18.37 10.04 4.95
N PHE A 85 -18.17 10.73 6.07
CA PHE A 85 -18.45 10.18 7.40
C PHE A 85 -19.88 10.49 7.88
N GLY A 86 -20.71 11.11 7.04
CA GLY A 86 -21.90 11.83 7.49
C GLY A 86 -21.52 13.06 8.31
N GLN A 87 -22.30 14.14 8.22
CA GLN A 87 -22.15 15.25 9.16
C GLN A 87 -22.56 14.78 10.56
N GLN A 88 -21.74 15.13 11.56
CA GLN A 88 -22.00 14.84 12.98
C GLN A 88 -23.25 15.55 13.48
#